data_AF-V9FLF0-F1
#
_entry.id   AF-V9FLF0-F1
#
_cell.length_a   1.000
_cell.length_b   1.000
_cell.length_c   1.000
_cell.angle_alpha   90.00
_cell.angle_beta   90.00
_cell.angle_gamma   90.00
#
_symmetry.space_group_name_H-M   'P 1'
#
loop_
_entity.id
_entity.type
_entity.pdbx_description
1 polymer ?
#
loop_
_entity_poly.entity_id
_entity_poly.type
_entity_poly.pdbx_seq_one_letter_code
_entity_poly.pdbx_strand_id
1 'polypeptide(L)'
;RGPQADSECSTSRAGRPPALTGREVRLVVCAAVAGDPFAAGLKTNLSIKTLVRAVQRLFQRVDHLVYIKMDRTLPLTAAHKTARMGRAEEHILDPVRTASSPTGVTRDNQSSRKSSARTVAEASRKIMIHASRKATIYLQEMEVNTMIWPSRSPDCNPIENVWPVIAARVYTHCRQYRTTGELKKAIQKAIENEYMLNLVESMPRRYLSVIKQKGKLL
;
A
#
# COMPACT_ATOMS: atom_id res chain seq x y z
N ARG A 1 -68.21 -15.66 44.01
CA ARG A 1 -67.54 -16.54 43.02
C ARG A 1 -66.88 -15.58 42.03
N GLY A 2 -65.56 -15.41 42.08
CA GLY A 2 -64.85 -14.36 41.32
C GLY A 2 -64.68 -14.69 39.83
N PRO A 3 -64.32 -13.71 38.99
CA PRO A 3 -64.08 -13.93 37.57
C PRO A 3 -62.82 -14.75 37.34
N GLN A 4 -62.85 -15.63 36.33
CA GLN A 4 -61.67 -16.39 35.91
C GLN A 4 -60.67 -15.46 35.26
N ALA A 5 -59.39 -15.60 35.61
CA ALA A 5 -58.29 -15.01 34.85
C ALA A 5 -57.99 -15.92 33.66
N ASP A 6 -58.30 -15.46 32.44
CA ASP A 6 -57.90 -16.15 31.22
C ASP A 6 -56.39 -16.07 31.08
N SER A 7 -55.73 -17.22 31.28
CA SER A 7 -54.28 -17.33 31.25
C SER A 7 -53.81 -17.36 29.80
N GLU A 8 -53.39 -16.20 29.27
CA GLU A 8 -52.83 -16.08 27.92
C GLU A 8 -51.56 -16.93 27.76
N CYS A 9 -51.73 -18.15 27.25
CA CYS A 9 -50.63 -19.05 26.94
C CYS A 9 -49.91 -18.58 25.67
N SER A 10 -48.96 -17.66 25.84
CA SER A 10 -48.08 -17.12 24.80
C SER A 10 -47.09 -18.20 24.28
N THR A 11 -47.63 -19.19 23.56
CA THR A 11 -46.83 -20.21 22.88
C THR A 11 -45.97 -19.56 21.79
N SER A 12 -44.68 -19.39 22.07
CA SER A 12 -43.74 -18.90 21.06
C SER A 12 -43.69 -19.88 19.89
N ARG A 13 -43.93 -19.40 18.68
CA ARG A 13 -43.91 -20.24 17.47
C ARG A 13 -42.52 -20.84 17.30
N ALA A 14 -42.43 -22.17 17.33
CA ALA A 14 -41.17 -22.89 17.18
C ALA A 14 -40.51 -22.53 15.83
N GLY A 15 -39.43 -21.76 15.89
CA GLY A 15 -38.67 -21.36 14.72
C GLY A 15 -37.91 -22.52 14.09
N ARG A 16 -37.41 -22.30 12.87
CA ARG A 16 -36.49 -23.25 12.20
C ARG A 16 -35.30 -23.57 13.12
N PRO A 17 -34.91 -24.84 13.30
CA PRO A 17 -33.80 -25.19 14.19
C PRO A 17 -32.51 -24.44 13.83
N PRO A 18 -31.71 -24.02 14.83
CA PRO A 18 -30.44 -23.33 14.59
C PRO A 18 -29.52 -24.13 13.68
N ALA A 19 -28.84 -23.45 12.74
CA ALA A 19 -27.92 -24.09 11.81
C ALA A 19 -26.65 -24.65 12.49
N LEU A 20 -26.31 -24.16 13.69
CA LEU A 20 -25.17 -24.59 14.50
C LEU A 20 -25.70 -25.05 15.87
N THR A 21 -25.17 -26.16 16.38
CA THR A 21 -25.42 -26.62 17.75
C THR A 21 -24.73 -25.70 18.76
N GLY A 22 -25.22 -25.67 20.01
CA GLY A 22 -24.60 -24.88 21.07
C GLY A 22 -23.15 -25.27 21.38
N ARG A 23 -22.73 -26.50 21.06
CA ARG A 23 -21.33 -26.95 21.18
C ARG A 23 -20.46 -26.37 20.06
N GLU A 24 -20.92 -26.42 18.81
CA GLU A 24 -20.21 -25.82 17.67
C GLU A 24 -20.09 -24.30 17.81
N VAL A 25 -21.15 -23.62 18.28
CA VAL A 25 -21.11 -22.18 18.60
C VAL A 25 -19.97 -21.85 19.57
N ARG A 26 -19.86 -22.59 20.69
CA ARG A 26 -18.79 -22.37 21.67
C ARG A 26 -17.40 -22.65 21.09
N LEU A 27 -17.22 -23.75 20.37
CA LEU A 27 -15.93 -24.09 19.74
C LEU A 27 -15.49 -23.01 18.72
N VAL A 28 -16.41 -22.54 17.88
CA VAL A 28 -16.16 -21.49 16.88
C VAL A 28 -15.79 -20.16 17.54
N VAL A 29 -16.44 -19.77 18.65
CA VAL A 29 -16.11 -18.55 19.39
C VAL A 29 -14.78 -18.68 20.13
N CYS A 30 -14.53 -19.79 20.84
CA CYS A 30 -13.26 -20.00 21.54
C CYS A 30 -12.05 -19.99 20.59
N ALA A 31 -12.16 -20.64 19.43
CA ALA A 31 -11.10 -20.64 18.42
C ALA A 31 -10.89 -19.24 17.81
N ALA A 32 -11.97 -18.49 17.52
CA ALA A 32 -11.87 -17.11 17.05
C ALA A 32 -11.19 -16.18 18.08
N VAL A 33 -11.43 -16.39 19.39
CA VAL A 33 -10.75 -15.66 20.48
C VAL A 33 -9.27 -16.07 20.59
N ALA A 34 -8.91 -17.32 20.29
CA ALA A 34 -7.53 -17.80 20.26
C ALA A 34 -6.71 -17.27 19.05
N GLY A 35 -7.35 -16.56 18.10
CA GLY A 35 -6.68 -15.99 16.92
C GLY A 35 -6.63 -16.90 15.70
N ASP A 36 -7.42 -17.99 15.67
CA ASP A 36 -7.51 -18.90 14.54
C ASP A 36 -8.06 -18.24 13.25
N PRO A 37 -7.81 -18.81 12.06
CA PRO A 37 -8.10 -18.17 10.78
C PRO A 37 -9.59 -17.83 10.55
N PHE A 38 -9.83 -16.93 9.59
CA PHE A 38 -11.15 -16.49 9.11
C PHE A 38 -12.19 -17.61 9.04
N ALA A 39 -13.48 -17.26 9.20
CA ALA A 39 -14.65 -18.15 9.24
C ALA A 39 -14.69 -19.36 8.26
N ALA A 40 -14.04 -19.28 7.09
CA ALA A 40 -13.87 -20.42 6.19
C ALA A 40 -12.90 -21.49 6.72
N GLY A 41 -11.77 -21.09 7.29
CA GLY A 41 -10.78 -21.97 7.94
C GLY A 41 -11.31 -22.59 9.23
N LEU A 42 -12.04 -21.83 10.05
CA LEU A 42 -12.72 -22.40 11.23
C LEU A 42 -13.75 -23.47 10.87
N LYS A 43 -14.49 -23.28 9.76
CA LYS A 43 -15.40 -24.31 9.24
C LYS A 43 -14.64 -25.59 8.87
N THR A 44 -13.51 -25.50 8.17
CA THR A 44 -12.74 -26.68 7.75
C THR A 44 -12.06 -27.36 8.94
N ASN A 45 -11.43 -26.60 9.83
CA ASN A 45 -10.68 -27.12 10.97
C ASN A 45 -11.60 -27.82 11.97
N LEU A 46 -12.80 -27.28 12.21
CA LEU A 46 -13.82 -27.86 13.09
C LEU A 46 -14.76 -28.85 12.34
N SER A 47 -14.52 -29.11 11.04
CA SER A 47 -15.31 -30.01 10.18
C SER A 47 -16.83 -29.75 10.19
N ILE A 48 -17.24 -28.49 10.35
CA ILE A 48 -18.64 -28.10 10.51
C ILE A 48 -19.35 -28.12 9.15
N LYS A 49 -20.48 -28.83 9.04
CA LYS A 49 -21.20 -29.03 7.76
C LYS A 49 -21.96 -27.78 7.24
N THR A 50 -21.93 -26.66 7.95
CA THR A 50 -22.72 -25.45 7.65
C THR A 50 -22.13 -24.57 6.54
N LEU A 51 -22.86 -23.53 6.13
CA LEU A 51 -22.33 -22.47 5.26
C LEU A 51 -21.41 -21.52 6.06
N VAL A 52 -20.37 -20.97 5.42
CA VAL A 52 -19.47 -19.96 6.02
C VAL A 52 -20.25 -18.71 6.47
N ARG A 53 -21.34 -18.38 5.76
CA ARG A 53 -22.28 -17.30 6.14
C ARG A 53 -22.95 -17.50 7.50
N ALA A 54 -23.13 -18.75 7.97
CA ALA A 54 -23.67 -19.02 9.30
C ALA A 54 -22.67 -18.64 10.41
N VAL A 55 -21.39 -18.97 10.21
CA VAL A 55 -20.29 -18.58 11.11
C VAL A 55 -20.09 -17.05 11.12
N GLN A 56 -20.15 -16.39 9.96
CA GLN A 56 -20.08 -14.93 9.88
C GLN A 56 -21.23 -14.23 10.62
N ARG A 57 -22.47 -14.73 10.47
CA ARG A 57 -23.63 -14.22 11.21
C ARG A 57 -23.55 -14.50 12.71
N LEU A 58 -22.88 -15.58 13.12
CA LEU A 58 -22.59 -15.84 14.52
C LEU A 58 -21.63 -14.77 15.08
N PHE A 59 -20.51 -14.50 14.40
CA PHE A 59 -19.57 -13.46 14.82
C PHE A 59 -20.19 -12.07 14.90
N GLN A 60 -21.12 -11.74 13.99
CA GLN A 60 -21.89 -10.48 14.04
C GLN A 60 -22.85 -10.36 15.24
N ARG A 61 -23.12 -11.46 15.97
CA ARG A 61 -23.95 -11.49 17.19
C ARG A 61 -23.12 -11.61 18.48
N VAL A 62 -21.79 -11.58 18.38
CA VAL A 62 -20.88 -11.78 19.52
C VAL A 62 -20.20 -10.45 19.81
N ASP A 63 -20.74 -9.73 20.78
CA ASP A 63 -20.37 -8.33 21.07
C ASP A 63 -18.90 -8.15 21.51
N HIS A 64 -18.25 -9.23 21.95
CA HIS A 64 -16.86 -9.24 22.40
C HIS A 64 -15.85 -9.67 21.32
N LEU A 65 -16.28 -9.92 20.07
CA LEU A 65 -15.38 -10.31 18.97
C LEU A 65 -15.21 -9.16 17.96
N VAL A 66 -14.17 -8.34 18.17
CA VAL A 66 -13.86 -7.21 17.28
C VAL A 66 -13.05 -7.66 16.06
N TYR A 67 -13.56 -7.40 14.85
CA TYR A 67 -12.79 -7.61 13.63
C TYR A 67 -11.69 -6.55 13.48
N ILE A 68 -10.45 -6.91 13.79
CA ILE A 68 -9.27 -6.09 13.52
C ILE A 68 -8.73 -6.49 12.14
N LYS A 69 -8.79 -5.55 11.19
CA LYS A 69 -8.14 -5.73 9.88
C LYS A 69 -6.63 -5.73 10.09
N MET A 70 -5.95 -6.79 9.66
CA MET A 70 -4.48 -6.89 9.74
C MET A 70 -3.82 -5.67 9.10
N ASP A 71 -3.03 -4.93 9.88
CA ASP A 71 -2.09 -3.97 9.31
C ASP A 71 -1.02 -4.74 8.52
N ARG A 72 -0.86 -4.38 7.24
CA ARG A 72 0.11 -4.99 6.33
C ARG A 72 1.41 -4.20 6.27
N THR A 73 1.53 -3.10 7.01
CA THR A 73 2.75 -2.32 7.10
C THR A 73 3.68 -2.93 8.15
N LEU A 74 4.79 -3.52 7.69
CA LEU A 74 5.84 -3.97 8.60
C LEU A 74 6.46 -2.74 9.29
N PRO A 75 6.58 -2.72 10.63
CA PRO A 75 6.95 -1.51 11.37
C PRO A 75 8.30 -0.93 10.93
N LEU A 76 8.41 0.40 10.93
CA LEU A 76 9.66 1.09 10.62
C LEU A 76 10.65 0.94 11.79
N THR A 77 11.72 0.18 11.54
CA THR A 77 12.89 0.07 12.41
C THR A 77 13.61 1.42 12.54
N ALA A 78 14.45 1.57 13.57
CA ALA A 78 15.28 2.76 13.74
C ALA A 78 16.15 3.04 12.48
N ALA A 79 16.72 2.00 11.89
CA ALA A 79 17.52 2.10 10.66
C ALA A 79 16.74 2.62 9.44
N HIS A 80 15.44 2.29 9.33
CA HIS A 80 14.59 2.90 8.28
C HIS A 80 14.37 4.39 8.53
N LYS A 81 14.17 4.79 9.79
CA LYS A 81 13.95 6.20 10.17
C LYS A 81 15.21 7.03 9.94
N THR A 82 16.39 6.56 10.33
CA THR A 82 17.66 7.27 10.07
C THR A 82 17.97 7.39 8.58
N ALA A 83 17.76 6.33 7.79
CA ALA A 83 17.90 6.40 6.33
C ALA A 83 16.93 7.39 5.67
N ARG A 84 15.70 7.52 6.19
CA ARG A 84 14.71 8.51 5.75
C ARG A 84 15.12 9.94 6.09
N MET A 85 15.64 10.17 7.30
CA MET A 85 16.18 11.47 7.74
C MET A 85 17.36 11.91 6.87
N GLY A 86 18.41 11.09 6.78
CA GLY A 86 19.60 11.43 6.00
C GLY A 86 19.31 11.69 4.51
N ARG A 87 18.34 10.97 3.92
CA ARG A 87 17.88 11.27 2.55
C ARG A 87 17.18 12.63 2.43
N ALA A 88 16.35 12.96 3.42
CA ALA A 88 15.65 14.24 3.45
C ALA A 88 16.63 15.41 3.62
N GLU A 89 17.65 15.24 4.47
CA GLU A 89 18.74 16.20 4.69
C GLU A 89 19.56 16.40 3.41
N GLU A 90 20.01 15.32 2.75
CA GLU A 90 20.74 15.39 1.47
C GLU A 90 19.95 16.17 0.40
N HIS A 91 18.65 15.93 0.28
CA HIS A 91 17.81 16.58 -0.73
C HIS A 91 17.47 18.05 -0.40
N ILE A 92 17.59 18.46 0.86
CA ILE A 92 17.38 19.87 1.27
C ILE A 92 18.67 20.67 1.13
N LEU A 93 19.83 20.06 1.42
CA LEU A 93 21.14 20.70 1.31
C LEU A 93 21.60 20.86 -0.14
N ASP A 94 21.30 19.89 -1.01
CA ASP A 94 21.66 19.92 -2.43
C ASP A 94 20.42 19.93 -3.36
N PRO A 95 19.67 21.04 -3.44
CA PRO A 95 18.56 21.17 -4.39
C PRO A 95 19.03 21.25 -5.86
N VAL A 96 20.32 21.52 -6.09
CA VAL A 96 20.91 21.75 -7.42
C VAL A 96 21.75 20.56 -7.93
N ARG A 97 22.21 19.63 -7.07
CA ARG A 97 23.02 18.46 -7.48
C ARG A 97 22.27 17.43 -8.34
N THR A 98 20.96 17.64 -8.53
CA THR A 98 20.10 16.95 -9.50
C THR A 98 20.05 17.63 -10.88
N ALA A 99 20.67 18.80 -11.05
CA ALA A 99 20.67 19.62 -12.27
C ALA A 99 22.06 20.13 -12.71
N SER A 100 23.00 20.36 -11.79
CA SER A 100 24.42 20.74 -12.03
C SER A 100 25.23 20.62 -10.72
N SER A 101 26.57 20.63 -10.65
CA SER A 101 27.65 20.59 -11.65
C SER A 101 28.88 19.88 -11.01
N PRO A 102 29.93 19.49 -11.77
CA PRO A 102 31.04 18.70 -11.23
C PRO A 102 32.17 19.55 -10.63
N THR A 103 32.91 18.99 -9.67
CA THR A 103 34.32 19.36 -9.46
C THR A 103 35.13 18.21 -8.85
N GLY A 104 36.17 17.78 -9.56
CA GLY A 104 37.08 16.69 -9.19
C GLY A 104 38.18 16.61 -10.26
N VAL A 105 39.03 17.63 -10.31
CA VAL A 105 39.97 17.87 -11.41
C VAL A 105 41.15 16.90 -11.36
N THR A 106 41.32 16.12 -12.44
CA THR A 106 42.64 15.91 -13.07
C THR A 106 42.47 15.87 -14.60
N ARG A 107 43.41 16.51 -15.31
CA ARG A 107 43.72 16.41 -16.75
C ARG A 107 43.79 14.92 -17.20
N ASP A 108 43.47 14.51 -18.44
CA ASP A 108 44.01 15.00 -19.72
C ASP A 108 43.13 14.71 -20.98
N ASN A 109 43.39 15.51 -22.03
CA ASN A 109 43.31 15.29 -23.49
C ASN A 109 42.12 14.58 -24.21
N GLN A 110 41.42 15.42 -24.99
CA GLN A 110 41.08 15.25 -26.43
C GLN A 110 40.43 13.94 -26.93
N SER A 111 39.12 13.99 -27.26
CA SER A 111 38.67 14.01 -28.67
C SER A 111 37.18 14.33 -28.82
N SER A 112 36.82 14.85 -29.99
CA SER A 112 35.50 15.35 -30.39
C SER A 112 34.39 14.28 -30.44
N ARG A 113 33.25 14.55 -29.77
CA ARG A 113 31.92 14.67 -30.42
C ARG A 113 30.86 15.19 -29.43
N LYS A 114 30.11 16.22 -29.83
CA LYS A 114 29.04 16.82 -29.02
C LYS A 114 27.75 16.02 -29.15
N SER A 115 27.29 15.43 -28.05
CA SER A 115 25.92 14.91 -27.88
C SER A 115 25.30 15.62 -26.68
N SER A 116 24.14 16.24 -26.83
CA SER A 116 23.47 16.95 -25.73
C SER A 116 23.01 15.95 -24.67
N ALA A 117 23.59 16.03 -23.47
CA ALA A 117 23.24 15.17 -22.34
C ALA A 117 21.78 15.41 -21.93
N ARG A 118 20.95 14.37 -22.03
CA ARG A 118 19.57 14.38 -21.55
C ARG A 118 19.56 13.97 -20.07
N THR A 119 19.50 14.93 -19.17
CA THR A 119 19.33 14.68 -17.73
C THR A 119 17.95 14.08 -17.45
N VAL A 120 17.86 12.75 -17.43
CA VAL A 120 16.65 12.02 -17.01
C VAL A 120 16.91 11.45 -15.61
N ALA A 121 16.31 12.06 -14.59
CA ALA A 121 16.41 11.59 -13.21
C ALA A 121 15.47 10.39 -12.98
N GLU A 122 15.95 9.16 -13.15
CA GLU A 122 15.15 7.96 -12.93
C GLU A 122 14.92 7.68 -11.43
N ALA A 123 13.69 7.92 -10.96
CA ALA A 123 13.25 7.60 -9.60
C ALA A 123 12.90 6.11 -9.41
N SER A 124 13.88 5.22 -9.63
CA SER A 124 13.70 3.77 -9.53
C SER A 124 13.65 3.28 -8.08
N ARG A 125 12.58 2.55 -7.72
CA ARG A 125 12.45 1.88 -6.41
C ARG A 125 13.54 0.81 -6.26
N LYS A 126 14.08 0.64 -5.04
CA LYS A 126 14.99 -0.46 -4.69
C LYS A 126 14.26 -1.81 -4.61
N ILE A 127 13.81 -2.29 -5.77
CA ILE A 127 13.37 -3.66 -6.02
C ILE A 127 14.57 -4.40 -6.62
N MET A 128 14.80 -5.65 -6.21
CA MET A 128 16.03 -6.42 -6.47
C MET A 128 16.50 -6.41 -7.94
N ILE A 129 15.56 -6.35 -8.89
CA ILE A 129 15.83 -6.27 -10.34
C ILE A 129 16.63 -5.02 -10.75
N HIS A 130 16.42 -3.87 -10.11
CA HIS A 130 17.14 -2.62 -10.40
C HIS A 130 18.53 -2.55 -9.74
N ALA A 131 18.84 -3.49 -8.84
CA ALA A 131 20.16 -3.63 -8.22
C ALA A 131 21.03 -4.72 -8.91
N SER A 132 20.55 -5.28 -10.03
CA SER A 132 21.33 -6.22 -10.84
C SER A 132 22.55 -5.53 -11.45
N ARG A 133 23.71 -6.21 -11.45
CA ARG A 133 24.97 -5.71 -12.05
C ARG A 133 24.77 -5.25 -13.51
N LYS A 134 23.91 -5.92 -14.28
CA LYS A 134 23.60 -5.54 -15.66
C LYS A 134 22.84 -4.21 -15.74
N ALA A 135 21.90 -3.97 -14.82
CA ALA A 135 21.15 -2.72 -14.76
C ALA A 135 22.03 -1.55 -14.28
N THR A 136 22.92 -1.78 -13.30
CA THR A 136 23.82 -0.72 -12.83
C THR A 136 24.85 -0.32 -13.88
N ILE A 137 25.40 -1.29 -14.63
CA ILE A 137 26.32 -1.01 -15.75
C ILE A 137 25.59 -0.21 -16.83
N TYR A 138 24.40 -0.66 -17.25
CA TYR A 138 23.62 0.06 -18.27
C TYR A 138 23.27 1.51 -17.87
N LEU A 139 22.91 1.75 -16.60
CA LEU A 139 22.64 3.10 -16.10
C LEU A 139 23.91 3.98 -16.06
N GLN A 140 25.08 3.39 -15.78
CA GLN A 140 26.37 4.07 -15.87
C GLN A 140 26.76 4.40 -17.32
N GLU A 141 26.58 3.46 -18.25
CA GLU A 141 26.80 3.65 -19.69
C GLU A 141 25.89 4.74 -20.30
N MET A 142 24.67 4.87 -19.78
CA MET A 142 23.71 5.90 -20.17
C MET A 142 23.91 7.26 -19.46
N GLU A 143 24.95 7.40 -18.62
CA GLU A 143 25.21 8.59 -17.79
C GLU A 143 24.05 8.99 -16.86
N VAL A 144 23.18 8.04 -16.51
CA VAL A 144 21.99 8.29 -15.67
C VAL A 144 22.36 8.29 -14.19
N ASN A 145 22.35 9.48 -13.58
CA ASN A 145 22.58 9.63 -12.15
C ASN A 145 21.47 8.92 -11.34
N THR A 146 21.81 7.77 -10.76
CA THR A 146 20.86 6.90 -10.06
C THR A 146 20.73 7.31 -8.59
N MET A 147 19.54 7.79 -8.22
CA MET A 147 19.24 8.23 -6.85
C MET A 147 19.05 7.03 -5.89
N ILE A 148 19.77 7.02 -4.76
CA ILE A 148 19.60 6.01 -3.71
C ILE A 148 18.35 6.32 -2.88
N TRP A 149 17.30 5.53 -3.03
CA TRP A 149 16.05 5.68 -2.28
C TRP A 149 16.05 4.90 -0.95
N PRO A 150 15.62 5.51 0.18
CA PRO A 150 15.52 4.82 1.46
C PRO A 150 14.37 3.80 1.46
N SER A 151 14.65 2.60 1.99
CA SER A 151 13.70 1.50 2.12
C SER A 151 12.39 1.94 2.81
N ARG A 152 11.25 1.40 2.33
CA ARG A 152 9.90 1.65 2.88
C ARG A 152 9.53 3.14 2.95
N SER A 153 9.73 3.88 1.86
CA SER A 153 9.39 5.30 1.76
C SER A 153 8.54 5.63 0.53
N PRO A 154 7.32 5.07 0.41
CA PRO A 154 6.42 5.37 -0.71
C PRO A 154 6.00 6.85 -0.72
N ASP A 155 5.87 7.43 0.46
CA ASP A 155 5.62 8.85 0.73
C ASP A 155 6.76 9.79 0.29
N CYS A 156 7.98 9.28 0.09
CA CYS A 156 9.07 10.04 -0.52
C CYS A 156 9.18 9.83 -2.03
N ASN A 157 8.42 8.91 -2.63
CA ASN A 157 8.57 8.60 -4.05
C ASN A 157 7.40 9.22 -4.86
N PRO A 158 7.65 10.17 -5.78
CA PRO A 158 6.63 10.73 -6.67
C PRO A 158 5.74 9.66 -7.31
N ILE A 159 6.32 8.61 -7.90
CA ILE A 159 5.58 7.62 -8.70
C ILE A 159 4.53 6.84 -7.88
N GLU A 160 4.74 6.66 -6.58
CA GLU A 160 3.79 5.97 -5.70
C GLU A 160 2.52 6.81 -5.43
N ASN A 161 2.60 8.13 -5.54
CA ASN A 161 1.44 9.03 -5.46
C ASN A 161 0.73 9.15 -6.82
N VAL A 162 1.47 8.98 -7.92
CA VAL A 162 0.93 8.97 -9.28
C VAL A 162 0.04 7.76 -9.52
N TRP A 163 0.40 6.56 -9.04
CA TRP A 163 -0.40 5.34 -9.24
C TRP A 163 -1.87 5.45 -8.80
N PRO A 164 -2.23 5.87 -7.57
CA PRO A 164 -3.62 5.99 -7.16
C PRO A 164 -4.37 7.07 -7.96
N VAL A 165 -3.71 8.15 -8.38
CA VAL A 165 -4.32 9.20 -9.22
C VAL A 165 -4.60 8.69 -10.63
N ILE A 166 -3.66 7.99 -11.26
CA ILE A 166 -3.89 7.32 -12.55
C ILE A 166 -5.02 6.30 -12.41
N ALA A 167 -5.01 5.45 -11.38
CA ALA A 167 -6.05 4.45 -11.16
C ALA A 167 -7.44 5.10 -11.00
N ALA A 168 -7.56 6.16 -10.19
CA ALA A 168 -8.81 6.88 -10.01
C ALA A 168 -9.31 7.50 -11.32
N ARG A 169 -8.43 8.11 -12.12
CA ARG A 169 -8.75 8.72 -13.42
C ARG A 169 -9.15 7.69 -14.47
N VAL A 170 -8.37 6.62 -14.62
CA VAL A 170 -8.58 5.55 -15.62
C VAL A 170 -9.84 4.74 -15.32
N TYR A 171 -10.12 4.44 -14.05
CA TYR A 171 -11.30 3.68 -13.63
C TYR A 171 -12.48 4.57 -13.18
N THR A 172 -12.50 5.85 -13.59
CA THR A 172 -13.67 6.73 -13.41
C THR A 172 -14.94 6.06 -13.93
N HIS A 173 -16.04 6.22 -13.18
CA HIS A 173 -17.35 5.62 -13.48
C HIS A 173 -17.31 4.10 -13.71
N CYS A 174 -16.39 3.39 -13.05
CA CYS A 174 -16.21 1.94 -13.17
C CYS A 174 -15.92 1.46 -14.61
N ARG A 175 -15.29 2.30 -15.44
CA ARG A 175 -14.88 1.92 -16.80
C ARG A 175 -14.06 0.63 -16.82
N GLN A 176 -14.38 -0.25 -17.76
CA GLN A 176 -13.60 -1.46 -18.05
C GLN A 176 -13.02 -1.37 -19.45
N TYR A 177 -11.87 -2.00 -19.65
CA TYR A 177 -11.11 -2.00 -20.90
C TYR A 177 -11.07 -3.42 -21.45
N ARG A 178 -11.38 -3.60 -22.74
CA ARG A 178 -11.40 -4.93 -23.37
C ARG A 178 -10.05 -5.27 -24.00
N THR A 179 -9.28 -4.26 -24.39
CA THR A 179 -7.95 -4.46 -24.99
C THR A 179 -6.86 -3.71 -24.22
N THR A 180 -5.63 -4.25 -24.27
CA THR A 180 -4.45 -3.58 -23.69
C THR A 180 -4.13 -2.26 -24.39
N GLY A 181 -4.52 -2.11 -25.67
CA GLY A 181 -4.36 -0.87 -26.44
C GLY A 181 -5.27 0.26 -25.94
N GLU A 182 -6.54 -0.02 -25.63
CA GLU A 182 -7.46 0.95 -25.02
C GLU A 182 -6.94 1.41 -23.64
N LEU A 183 -6.53 0.47 -22.80
CA LEU A 183 -6.00 0.77 -21.46
C LEU A 183 -4.74 1.64 -21.54
N LYS A 184 -3.80 1.35 -22.45
CA LYS A 184 -2.61 2.19 -22.69
C LYS A 184 -2.98 3.63 -23.07
N LYS A 185 -3.92 3.81 -24.02
CA LYS A 185 -4.41 5.15 -24.42
C LYS A 185 -5.08 5.89 -23.27
N ALA A 186 -5.86 5.19 -22.43
CA ALA A 186 -6.50 5.78 -21.26
C ALA A 186 -5.48 6.21 -20.19
N ILE A 187 -4.46 5.39 -19.92
CA ILE A 187 -3.35 5.74 -19.00
C ILE A 187 -2.59 6.96 -19.52
N GLN A 188 -2.23 6.99 -20.81
CA GLN A 188 -1.54 8.14 -21.41
C GLN A 188 -2.37 9.43 -21.29
N LYS A 189 -3.69 9.37 -21.49
CA LYS A 189 -4.58 10.53 -21.31
C LYS A 189 -4.75 10.95 -19.84
N ALA A 190 -4.63 10.02 -18.88
CA ALA A 190 -4.78 10.30 -17.46
C ALA A 190 -3.56 11.00 -16.84
N ILE A 191 -2.39 10.95 -17.48
CA ILE A 191 -1.16 11.60 -17.06
C ILE A 191 -1.15 13.05 -17.56
N GLU A 192 -1.48 13.98 -16.68
CA GLU A 192 -1.33 15.42 -16.95
C GLU A 192 0.06 15.89 -16.52
N ASN A 193 0.77 16.58 -17.41
CA ASN A 193 2.12 17.08 -17.14
C ASN A 193 2.17 18.04 -15.94
N GLU A 194 1.14 18.88 -15.78
CA GLU A 194 1.04 19.82 -14.66
C GLU A 194 1.00 19.12 -13.29
N TYR A 195 0.26 18.02 -13.17
CA TYR A 195 0.24 17.21 -11.95
C TYR A 195 1.62 16.63 -11.63
N MET A 196 2.36 16.19 -12.64
CA MET A 196 3.71 15.65 -12.49
C MET A 196 4.70 16.73 -12.00
N LEU A 197 4.63 17.95 -12.56
CA LEU A 197 5.46 19.09 -12.15
C LEU A 197 5.15 19.53 -10.71
N ASN A 198 3.87 19.76 -10.40
CA ASN A 198 3.41 20.11 -9.05
C ASN A 198 3.85 19.08 -7.99
N LEU A 199 3.89 17.79 -8.36
CA LEU A 199 4.35 16.73 -7.47
C LEU A 199 5.87 16.79 -7.22
N VAL A 200 6.68 17.09 -8.25
CA VAL A 200 8.13 17.31 -8.11
C VAL A 200 8.40 18.55 -7.26
N GLU A 201 7.71 19.67 -7.52
CA GLU A 201 7.80 20.91 -6.71
C GLU A 201 7.34 20.72 -5.26
N SER A 202 6.47 19.74 -4.98
CA SER A 202 6.08 19.41 -3.61
C SER A 202 7.19 18.70 -2.82
N MET A 203 8.19 18.09 -3.47
CA MET A 203 9.16 17.20 -2.82
C MET A 203 9.94 17.85 -1.66
N PRO A 204 10.48 19.08 -1.74
CA PRO A 204 11.16 19.72 -0.62
C PRO A 204 10.27 19.84 0.63
N ARG A 205 8.98 20.16 0.46
CA ARG A 205 8.01 20.23 1.56
C ARG A 205 7.76 18.87 2.21
N ARG A 206 7.78 17.79 1.42
CA ARG A 206 7.60 16.42 1.91
C ARG A 206 8.82 15.94 2.69
N TYR A 207 10.03 16.21 2.22
CA TYR A 207 11.27 15.95 2.97
C TYR A 207 11.34 16.73 4.29
N LEU A 208 10.96 18.01 4.30
CA LEU A 208 10.84 18.80 5.54
C LEU A 208 9.84 18.17 6.53
N SER A 209 8.74 17.59 6.04
CA SER A 209 7.78 16.87 6.88
C SER A 209 8.39 15.58 7.46
N VAL A 210 9.14 14.80 6.68
CA VAL A 210 9.86 13.60 7.15
C VAL A 210 10.84 13.96 8.28
N ILE A 211 11.55 15.08 8.16
CA ILE A 211 12.46 15.60 9.20
C ILE A 211 11.68 15.95 10.47
N LYS A 212 10.61 16.74 10.36
CA LYS A 212 9.74 17.09 11.50
C LYS A 212 9.18 15.85 12.21
N GLN A 213 8.84 14.81 11.45
CA GLN A 213 8.30 13.55 11.98
C GLN A 213 9.37 12.54 12.46
N LYS A 214 10.65 12.91 12.48
CA LYS A 214 11.78 12.04 12.88
C LYS A 214 11.80 10.71 12.11
N GLY A 215 11.58 10.78 10.79
CA GLY A 215 11.63 9.63 9.90
C GLY A 215 10.43 8.68 9.97
N LYS A 216 9.35 9.01 10.70
CA LYS A 216 8.05 8.29 10.59
C LYS A 216 7.44 8.45 9.18
N LEU A 217 6.49 7.60 8.83
CA LEU A 217 5.67 7.70 7.61
C LEU A 217 4.79 8.96 7.67
N LEU A 218 4.68 9.67 6.55
CA LEU A 218 3.79 10.84 6.38
C LEU A 218 2.31 10.48 6.37
#